data_AF-X1FRE2-F1
#
_entry.id   AF-X1FRE2-F1
#
_cell.length_a   1.000
_cell.length_b   1.000
_cell.length_c   1.000
_cell.angle_alpha   90.00
_cell.angle_beta   90.00
_cell.angle_gamma   90.00
#
_symmetry.space_group_name_H-M   'P 1'
#
loop_
_entity.id
_entity.type
_entity.pdbx_description
1 polymer ?
#
loop_
_entity_poly.entity_id
_entity_poly.type
_entity_poly.pdbx_seq_one_letter_code
_entity_poly.pdbx_strand_id
1 'polypeptide(L)'
;GIIVNFTGGDDLTLFEVQDALTRLQAQTGQQTEIVMGVINDTEMKNRVQVILVITGLGAPSLEETFSKYVVSEPVSEPEETGSPQQPSPTWQHTPFSSSSTNLDVPAFLRRRSGNVGIVDGSGL
;
A
#
# COMPACT_ATOMS: atom_id res chain seq x y z
N GLY A 1 -0.82 -19.08 -7.51
CA GLY A 1 -1.69 -19.30 -8.69
C GLY A 1 -1.94 -17.97 -9.36
N ILE A 2 -2.49 -17.99 -10.57
CA ILE A 2 -2.77 -16.80 -11.36
C ILE A 2 -4.20 -16.85 -11.88
N ILE A 3 -4.91 -15.73 -11.76
CA ILE A 3 -6.19 -15.51 -12.43
C ILE A 3 -5.99 -14.37 -13.42
N VAL A 4 -6.36 -14.59 -14.67
CA VAL A 4 -6.28 -13.57 -15.72
C VAL A 4 -7.62 -13.44 -16.42
N ASN A 5 -8.11 -12.22 -16.58
CA ASN A 5 -9.31 -11.94 -17.36
C ASN A 5 -8.99 -10.96 -18.47
N PHE A 6 -9.35 -11.33 -19.70
CA PHE A 6 -9.24 -10.49 -20.88
C PHE A 6 -10.63 -9.93 -21.22
N THR A 7 -10.70 -8.63 -21.49
CA THR A 7 -11.89 -7.99 -22.04
C THR A 7 -11.49 -7.25 -23.32
N GLY A 8 -12.12 -7.57 -24.44
CA GLY A 8 -11.87 -6.93 -25.73
C GLY A 8 -13.10 -7.00 -26.62
N GLY A 9 -13.08 -6.30 -27.75
CA GLY A 9 -14.15 -6.37 -28.74
C GLY A 9 -13.99 -7.56 -29.70
N ASP A 10 -14.73 -7.52 -30.80
CA ASP A 10 -14.71 -8.56 -31.84
C ASP A 10 -13.34 -8.69 -32.55
N ASP A 11 -12.45 -7.72 -32.34
CA ASP A 11 -11.08 -7.70 -32.81
C ASP A 11 -10.11 -8.51 -31.94
N LEU A 12 -10.48 -8.88 -30.71
CA LEU A 12 -9.63 -9.72 -29.85
C LEU A 12 -9.77 -11.19 -30.24
N THR A 13 -8.70 -11.76 -30.79
CA THR A 13 -8.71 -13.15 -31.24
C THR A 13 -8.26 -14.11 -30.14
N LEU A 14 -8.77 -15.35 -30.17
CA LEU A 14 -8.30 -16.42 -29.28
C LEU A 14 -6.81 -16.72 -29.46
N PHE A 15 -6.26 -16.48 -30.65
CA PHE A 15 -4.84 -16.66 -30.93
C PHE A 15 -3.97 -15.69 -30.12
N GLU A 16 -4.35 -14.41 -30.06
CA GLU A 16 -3.65 -13.41 -29.27
C GLU A 16 -3.74 -13.70 -27.77
N VAL A 17 -4.92 -14.12 -27.30
CA VAL A 17 -5.11 -14.57 -25.92
C VAL A 17 -4.20 -15.76 -25.59
N GLN A 18 -4.10 -16.72 -26.52
CA GLN A 18 -3.21 -17.88 -26.35
C GLN A 18 -1.73 -17.48 -26.34
N ASP A 19 -1.29 -16.56 -27.21
CA ASP A 19 0.09 -16.06 -27.19
C ASP A 19 0.41 -15.35 -25.87
N ALA A 20 -0.51 -14.52 -25.38
CA ALA A 20 -0.38 -13.87 -24.07
C ALA A 20 -0.27 -14.88 -22.93
N LEU A 21 -1.08 -15.95 -22.94
CA LEU A 21 -1.00 -17.02 -21.95
C LEU A 21 0.33 -17.77 -22.00
N THR A 22 0.82 -18.10 -23.20
CA THR A 22 2.11 -18.79 -23.36
C THR A 22 3.24 -17.95 -22.78
N ARG A 23 3.21 -16.62 -22.96
CA ARG A 23 4.18 -15.71 -22.33
C ARG A 23 4.05 -15.67 -20.82
N LEU A 24 2.83 -15.63 -20.26
CA LEU A 24 2.62 -15.69 -18.81
C LEU A 24 3.18 -16.98 -18.24
N GLN A 25 2.86 -18.14 -18.82
CA GLN A 25 3.39 -19.45 -18.40
C GLN A 25 4.92 -19.53 -18.48
N ALA A 26 5.54 -18.92 -19.49
CA ALA A 26 7.00 -18.90 -19.59
C ALA A 26 7.65 -18.08 -18.46
N GLN A 27 6.98 -17.01 -18.00
CA GLN A 27 7.44 -16.18 -16.89
C GLN A 27 7.11 -16.79 -15.53
N THR A 28 6.03 -17.55 -15.45
CA THR A 28 5.47 -18.09 -14.21
C THR A 28 5.72 -19.60 -14.24
N GLY A 29 6.78 -20.05 -13.55
CA GLY A 29 7.31 -21.41 -13.69
C GLY A 29 6.27 -22.54 -13.71
N GLN A 30 6.65 -23.70 -14.28
CA GLN A 30 5.74 -24.77 -14.75
C GLN A 30 4.74 -25.34 -13.73
N GLN A 31 4.88 -25.02 -12.44
CA GLN A 31 3.96 -25.47 -11.39
C GLN A 31 2.85 -24.44 -11.08
N THR A 32 2.78 -23.33 -11.82
CA THR A 32 1.78 -22.29 -11.59
C THR A 32 0.46 -22.66 -12.26
N GLU A 33 -0.58 -22.86 -11.46
CA GLU A 33 -1.95 -22.95 -11.96
C GLU A 33 -2.43 -21.58 -12.46
N ILE A 34 -2.99 -21.55 -13.68
CA ILE A 34 -3.55 -20.35 -14.32
C ILE A 34 -5.01 -20.60 -14.65
N VAL A 35 -5.89 -19.72 -14.16
CA VAL A 35 -7.31 -19.66 -14.52
C VAL A 35 -7.53 -18.45 -15.43
N MET A 36 -8.07 -18.68 -16.62
CA MET A 36 -8.26 -17.65 -17.64
C MET A 36 -9.75 -17.42 -17.95
N GLY A 37 -10.14 -16.16 -18.05
CA GLY A 37 -11.44 -15.70 -18.55
C GLY A 37 -11.30 -14.76 -19.74
N VAL A 38 -12.29 -14.77 -20.62
CA VAL A 38 -12.39 -13.83 -21.75
C VAL A 38 -13.82 -13.30 -21.81
N ILE A 39 -13.96 -11.99 -21.93
CA ILE A 39 -15.23 -11.27 -22.10
C ILE A 39 -15.17 -10.55 -23.44
N ASN A 40 -16.16 -10.80 -24.30
CA ASN A 40 -16.37 -9.99 -25.51
C ASN A 40 -17.27 -8.79 -25.15
N ASP A 41 -16.75 -7.58 -25.37
CA ASP A 41 -17.43 -6.31 -25.17
C ASP A 41 -17.32 -5.45 -26.44
N THR A 42 -18.43 -5.26 -27.15
CA THR A 42 -18.46 -4.51 -28.43
C THR A 42 -18.09 -3.03 -28.30
N GLU A 43 -18.13 -2.46 -27.08
CA GLU A 43 -17.71 -1.09 -26.83
C GLU A 43 -16.17 -0.96 -26.77
N MET A 44 -15.45 -2.08 -26.62
CA MET A 44 -14.00 -2.17 -26.59
C MET A 44 -13.40 -2.22 -28.01
N LYS A 45 -13.52 -1.12 -28.75
CA LYS A 45 -12.98 -1.02 -30.12
C LYS A 45 -11.47 -0.79 -30.11
N ASN A 46 -10.69 -1.67 -30.76
CA ASN A 46 -9.22 -1.58 -30.85
C ASN A 46 -8.55 -1.46 -29.49
N ARG A 47 -9.15 -2.03 -28.44
CA ARG A 47 -8.65 -1.99 -27.08
C ARG A 47 -8.88 -3.31 -26.38
N VAL A 48 -7.91 -3.68 -25.56
CA VAL A 48 -7.96 -4.86 -24.71
C VAL A 48 -7.64 -4.44 -23.29
N GLN A 49 -8.49 -4.83 -22.34
CA GLN A 49 -8.23 -4.73 -20.91
C GLN A 49 -7.81 -6.09 -20.39
N VAL A 50 -6.75 -6.11 -19.58
CA VAL A 50 -6.29 -7.33 -18.90
C VAL A 50 -6.28 -7.08 -17.41
N ILE A 51 -6.96 -7.94 -16.66
CA ILE A 51 -6.94 -7.95 -15.21
C ILE A 51 -6.15 -9.19 -14.77
N LEU A 52 -5.09 -8.99 -14.01
CA LEU A 52 -4.21 -10.05 -13.53
C LEU A 52 -4.20 -10.07 -12.00
N VAL A 53 -4.51 -11.22 -11.41
CA VAL A 53 -4.43 -11.46 -9.97
C VAL A 53 -3.44 -12.58 -9.73
N ILE A 54 -2.37 -12.29 -8.97
CA ILE A 54 -1.32 -13.26 -8.64
C ILE A 54 -1.41 -13.59 -7.16
N THR A 55 -1.48 -14.88 -6.83
CA THR A 55 -1.59 -15.38 -5.46
C THR A 55 -0.42 -16.30 -5.13
N GLY A 56 -0.15 -16.49 -3.83
CA GLY A 56 0.90 -17.41 -3.38
C GLY A 56 2.32 -16.87 -3.58
N LEU A 57 2.50 -15.55 -3.64
CA LEU A 57 3.81 -14.90 -3.79
C LEU A 57 4.72 -15.02 -2.55
N GLY A 58 4.27 -15.68 -1.48
CA GLY A 58 5.06 -15.89 -0.26
C GLY A 58 5.63 -14.61 0.34
N ALA A 59 5.02 -13.46 0.06
CA ALA A 59 5.55 -12.18 0.49
C ALA A 59 5.58 -12.16 2.03
N PRO A 60 6.72 -11.79 2.65
CA PRO A 60 6.73 -11.51 4.08
C PRO A 60 5.66 -10.46 4.36
N SER A 61 5.04 -10.53 5.54
CA SER A 61 4.05 -9.52 5.90
C SER A 61 4.68 -8.14 5.79
N LEU A 62 3.88 -7.11 5.48
CA LEU A 62 4.39 -5.74 5.44
C LEU A 62 5.13 -5.38 6.75
N GLU A 63 4.68 -5.91 7.89
CA GLU A 63 5.34 -5.80 9.20
C GLU A 63 6.78 -6.33 9.23
N GLU A 64 7.07 -7.49 8.64
CA GLU A 64 8.44 -8.06 8.62
C GLU A 64 9.41 -7.21 7.80
N THR A 65 8.92 -6.46 6.82
CA THR A 65 9.74 -5.56 5.99
C THR A 65 10.11 -4.28 6.75
N PHE A 66 9.22 -3.75 7.59
CA PHE A 66 9.46 -2.54 8.37
C PHE A 66 10.25 -2.77 9.66
N SER A 67 10.19 -3.97 10.28
CA SER A 67 10.99 -4.29 11.47
C SER A 67 12.50 -4.36 11.20
N LYS A 68 12.95 -4.52 9.96
CA LYS A 68 14.39 -4.56 9.61
C LYS A 68 15.06 -3.19 9.55
N TYR A 69 14.31 -2.09 9.55
CA TYR A 69 14.85 -0.73 9.42
C TYR A 69 14.89 0.06 10.74
N VAL A 70 14.41 -0.49 11.86
CA VAL A 70 14.63 0.10 13.19
C VAL A 70 15.98 -0.41 13.72
N VAL A 71 17.06 0.03 13.08
CA VAL A 71 18.39 -0.03 13.71
C VAL A 71 18.47 1.15 14.66
N SER A 72 18.26 0.85 15.94
CA SER A 72 18.62 1.73 17.04
C SER A 72 20.15 1.85 17.07
N GLU A 73 20.71 2.90 16.48
CA GLU A 73 22.02 3.39 16.89
C GLU A 73 21.81 4.60 17.80
N PRO A 74 22.08 4.50 19.12
CA PRO A 74 22.28 5.68 19.93
C PRO A 74 23.58 6.33 19.46
N VAL A 75 23.46 7.45 18.74
CA VAL A 75 24.62 8.29 18.42
C VAL A 75 25.23 8.76 19.76
N SER A 76 26.31 8.09 20.16
CA SER A 76 27.14 8.52 21.28
C SER A 76 28.25 9.34 20.67
N GLU A 77 28.03 10.64 20.54
CA GLU A 77 29.08 11.58 20.12
C GLU A 77 29.72 12.20 21.39
N PRO A 78 31.07 12.28 21.48
CA PRO A 78 31.78 12.60 22.72
C PRO A 78 31.62 14.06 23.13
N GLU A 79 31.67 14.31 24.44
CA GLU A 79 31.71 15.66 25.02
C GLU A 79 32.89 16.49 24.49
N GLU A 80 32.59 17.59 23.81
CA GLU A 80 33.50 18.72 23.69
C GLU A 80 33.08 19.87 24.62
N THR A 81 34.04 20.29 25.43
CA THR A 81 33.96 21.38 26.40
C THR A 81 33.98 22.73 25.68
N GLY A 82 32.97 23.58 25.94
CA GLY A 82 33.05 25.00 25.61
C GLY A 82 31.70 25.70 25.43
N SER A 83 31.27 26.46 26.43
CA SER A 83 30.20 27.47 26.30
C SER A 83 30.84 28.85 26.06
N PRO A 84 30.19 29.75 25.30
CA PRO A 84 29.04 30.49 25.84
C PRO A 84 27.77 30.47 24.96
N GLN A 85 26.63 30.48 25.66
CA GLN A 85 25.24 30.55 25.22
C GLN A 85 24.95 31.50 24.04
N GLN A 86 24.20 30.95 23.07
CA GLN A 86 23.40 31.69 22.10
C GLN A 86 21.93 31.28 22.33
N PRO A 87 20.97 32.22 22.54
CA PRO A 87 19.60 31.85 22.89
C PRO A 87 18.85 31.29 21.68
N SER A 88 18.56 29.98 21.71
CA SER A 88 17.71 29.29 20.74
C SER A 88 16.23 29.57 21.00
N PRO A 89 15.39 29.82 19.97
CA PRO A 89 13.94 29.81 20.15
C PRO A 89 13.50 28.40 20.56
N THR A 90 12.87 28.29 21.71
CA THR A 90 12.32 27.03 22.23
C THR A 90 11.14 26.59 21.37
N TRP A 91 11.38 25.75 20.36
CA TRP A 91 10.31 24.93 19.81
C TRP A 91 10.06 23.80 20.81
N GLN A 92 9.02 23.97 21.62
CA GLN A 92 8.50 22.92 22.49
C GLN A 92 8.04 21.77 21.59
N HIS A 93 8.86 20.73 21.46
CA HIS A 93 8.42 19.45 20.93
C HIS A 93 7.56 18.80 22.01
N THR A 94 6.24 18.94 21.91
CA THR A 94 5.34 17.99 22.54
C THR A 94 5.67 16.61 21.97
N PRO A 95 5.87 15.57 22.80
CA PRO A 95 6.00 14.23 22.27
C PRO A 95 4.69 13.90 21.54
N PHE A 96 4.77 13.81 20.22
CA PHE A 96 3.69 13.22 19.43
C PHE A 96 3.68 11.75 19.82
N SER A 97 2.85 11.42 20.83
CA SER A 97 2.55 10.04 21.16
C SER A 97 1.96 9.41 19.91
N SER A 98 2.78 8.61 19.21
CA SER A 98 2.35 7.76 18.12
C SER A 98 1.39 6.74 18.72
N SER A 99 0.11 7.10 18.81
CA SER A 99 -0.95 6.20 19.23
C SER A 99 -1.09 5.11 18.15
N SER A 100 -0.36 4.03 18.35
CA SER A 100 -0.51 2.74 17.65
C SER A 100 -1.96 2.24 17.68
N THR A 101 -2.78 2.76 18.61
CA THR A 101 -4.22 2.57 18.73
C THR A 101 -5.04 3.09 17.55
N ASN A 102 -4.48 3.95 16.68
CA ASN A 102 -5.22 4.56 15.58
C ASN A 102 -5.36 3.63 14.34
N LEU A 103 -4.56 2.57 14.25
CA LEU A 103 -4.52 1.63 13.12
C LEU A 103 -5.57 0.51 13.20
N ASP A 104 -6.10 0.23 14.39
CA ASP A 104 -7.10 -0.82 14.63
C ASP A 104 -8.51 -0.43 14.12
N VAL A 105 -8.73 0.86 13.89
CA VAL A 105 -10.01 1.41 13.46
C VAL A 105 -9.99 1.66 11.95
N PRO A 106 -10.94 1.09 11.18
CA PRO A 106 -11.08 1.37 9.76
C PRO A 106 -11.17 2.88 9.46
N ALA A 107 -10.56 3.31 8.36
CA ALA A 107 -10.39 4.74 8.02
C ALA A 107 -11.70 5.55 8.00
N PHE A 108 -12.83 4.92 7.67
CA PHE A 108 -14.15 5.57 7.63
C PHE A 108 -14.68 5.95 9.02
N LEU A 109 -14.26 5.26 10.09
CA LEU A 109 -14.64 5.55 11.48
C LEU A 109 -13.77 6.64 12.11
N ARG A 110 -12.50 6.73 11.71
CA ARG A 110 -11.53 7.70 12.23
C ARG A 110 -11.99 9.16 12.06
N ARG A 111 -12.64 9.46 10.93
CA ARG A 111 -13.06 10.83 10.58
C ARG A 111 -14.26 11.31 11.39
N ARG A 112 -15.07 10.41 11.95
CA ARG A 112 -16.30 10.79 12.69
C ARG A 112 -16.00 11.28 14.11
N SER A 113 -14.94 10.78 14.74
CA SER A 113 -14.62 11.09 16.14
C SER A 113 -13.86 12.41 16.33
N GLY A 114 -13.36 13.03 15.26
CA GLY A 114 -12.56 14.27 15.33
C GLY A 114 -13.37 15.58 15.29
N ASN A 115 -14.71 15.54 15.25
CA ASN A 115 -15.52 16.75 15.05
C ASN A 115 -16.75 16.87 15.96
N VAL A 116 -16.72 16.29 17.16
CA VAL A 116 -17.63 16.69 18.24
C VAL A 116 -16.96 17.84 18.98
N GLY A 117 -17.25 19.04 18.49
CA GLY A 117 -16.83 20.29 19.11
C GLY A 117 -17.30 20.37 20.55
N ILE A 118 -16.35 20.73 21.41
CA ILE A 118 -16.56 21.28 22.73
C ILE A 118 -17.50 22.48 22.56
N VAL A 119 -18.75 22.35 23.00
CA VAL A 119 -19.60 23.51 23.31
C VAL A 119 -19.53 23.70 24.82
N ASP A 120 -18.65 24.62 25.19
CA ASP A 120 -18.49 25.17 26.54
C ASP A 120 -19.83 25.80 26.99
N GLY A 121 -20.20 25.55 28.25
CA GLY A 121 -21.42 26.10 28.82
C GLY A 121 -21.24 27.55 29.24
N SER A 122 -22.16 28.43 28.85
CA SER A 122 -22.54 29.63 29.61
C SER A 122 -23.67 30.39 28.90
N GLY A 123 -24.78 30.66 29.61
CA GLY A 123 -25.77 31.64 29.18
C GLY A 123 -27.23 31.28 29.46
N LEU A 124 -27.67 31.64 30.68
CA LEU A 124 -29.05 31.86 31.17
C LEU A 124 -29.98 30.64 31.34
#